data_AF-A0A0E3Z0R9-F1
#
_entry.id   AF-A0A0E3Z0R9-F1
#
_cell.length_a   1.000
_cell.length_b   1.000
_cell.length_c   1.000
_cell.angle_alpha   90.00
_cell.angle_beta   90.00
_cell.angle_gamma   90.00
#
_symmetry.space_group_name_H-M   'P 1'
#
loop_
_entity.id
_entity.type
_entity.pdbx_description
1 polymer ?
#
loop_
_entity_poly.entity_id
_entity_poly.type
_entity_poly.pdbx_seq_one_letter_code
_entity_poly.pdbx_strand_id
1 'polypeptide(L)'
;MKKTLAVLVLCLSTLLASAAMAQFTGPSASGRPSTVAEARDVRLGSYVTLTGHIVNHQRSDYFTFRDDTGEIRVEISSGVWGGRKVGPETQVRLMGEVDRGPAGRYIWVKTLDVL
;
A
#
# COMPACT_ATOMS: atom_id res chain seq x y z
N MET A 1 -51.92 -9.59 -16.39
CA MET A 1 -52.06 -10.50 -15.22
C MET A 1 -51.31 -11.80 -15.52
N LYS A 2 -50.36 -12.20 -14.63
CA LYS A 2 -49.79 -13.58 -14.42
C LYS A 2 -48.70 -14.03 -15.45
N LYS A 3 -47.37 -14.03 -15.18
CA LYS A 3 -46.49 -14.93 -14.34
C LYS A 3 -46.63 -16.42 -14.77
N THR A 4 -45.64 -17.27 -15.12
CA THR A 4 -44.24 -17.61 -14.70
C THR A 4 -43.67 -18.65 -15.71
N LEU A 5 -42.39 -18.67 -16.14
CA LEU A 5 -41.15 -19.26 -15.56
C LEU A 5 -40.99 -20.83 -15.62
N ALA A 6 -39.92 -21.33 -16.27
CA ALA A 6 -39.01 -22.45 -15.86
C ALA A 6 -38.10 -22.85 -17.06
N VAL A 7 -36.74 -22.84 -17.11
CA VAL A 7 -35.61 -23.16 -16.21
C VAL A 7 -34.91 -24.48 -16.61
N LEU A 8 -33.57 -24.43 -16.64
CA LEU A 8 -32.57 -25.50 -16.47
C LEU A 8 -32.04 -26.26 -17.70
N VAL A 9 -30.80 -25.94 -18.11
CA VAL A 9 -29.76 -26.96 -18.29
C VAL A 9 -28.54 -26.56 -17.47
N LEU A 10 -28.22 -27.44 -16.53
CA LEU A 10 -27.20 -27.41 -15.49
C LEU A 10 -26.03 -28.30 -15.96
N CYS A 11 -24.85 -27.72 -16.18
CA CYS A 11 -23.57 -28.44 -16.26
C CYS A 11 -22.48 -27.52 -15.66
N LEU A 12 -22.27 -27.49 -14.35
CA LEU A 12 -21.29 -28.30 -13.63
C LEU A 12 -19.97 -28.54 -14.41
N SER A 13 -19.04 -27.57 -14.36
CA SER A 13 -17.62 -27.82 -14.57
C SER A 13 -16.78 -26.97 -13.60
N THR A 14 -16.52 -27.59 -12.45
CA THR A 14 -15.28 -27.57 -11.67
C THR A 14 -14.45 -26.29 -11.60
N LEU A 15 -14.41 -25.76 -10.37
CA LEU A 15 -13.35 -24.91 -9.85
C LEU A 15 -11.95 -25.48 -10.15
N LEU A 16 -11.25 -24.88 -11.12
CA LEU A 16 -9.79 -24.91 -11.13
C LEU A 16 -9.33 -23.66 -10.38
N ALA A 17 -9.16 -23.79 -9.06
CA ALA A 17 -8.40 -22.81 -8.29
C ALA A 17 -6.95 -22.89 -8.77
N SER A 18 -6.59 -22.02 -9.72
CA SER A 18 -5.22 -21.88 -10.20
C SER A 18 -4.35 -21.47 -9.01
N ALA A 19 -3.49 -22.38 -8.54
CA ALA A 19 -2.45 -22.01 -7.59
C ALA A 19 -1.54 -21.02 -8.32
N ALA A 20 -1.64 -19.74 -7.98
CA ALA A 20 -0.75 -18.71 -8.50
C ALA A 20 0.67 -18.99 -7.99
N MET A 21 1.43 -19.77 -8.76
CA MET A 21 2.86 -19.94 -8.51
C MET A 21 3.55 -18.65 -8.95
N ALA A 22 4.31 -18.03 -8.05
CA ALA A 22 5.12 -16.87 -8.39
C ALA A 22 6.12 -17.27 -9.49
N GLN A 23 6.01 -16.64 -10.67
CA GLN A 23 6.86 -16.96 -11.82
C GLN A 23 8.31 -16.46 -11.66
N PHE A 24 8.58 -15.62 -10.66
CA PHE A 24 9.89 -15.05 -10.38
C PHE A 24 10.40 -15.50 -9.01
N THR A 25 11.57 -16.14 -8.99
CA THR A 25 12.25 -16.66 -7.77
C THR A 25 13.58 -15.95 -7.49
N GLY A 26 13.86 -14.84 -8.18
CA GLY A 26 15.06 -14.04 -7.95
C GLY A 26 14.93 -13.09 -6.75
N PRO A 27 16.00 -12.36 -6.39
CA PRO A 27 15.95 -11.35 -5.34
C PRO A 27 14.84 -10.34 -5.62
N SER A 28 13.95 -10.13 -4.65
CA SER A 28 12.94 -9.09 -4.71
C SER A 28 13.45 -7.83 -4.00
N ALA A 29 13.04 -6.67 -4.49
CA ALA A 29 13.24 -5.41 -3.78
C ALA A 29 12.37 -5.42 -2.53
N SER A 30 12.91 -5.92 -1.42
CA SER A 30 12.37 -5.65 -0.10
C SER A 30 12.86 -4.27 0.33
N GLY A 31 11.96 -3.43 0.83
CA GLY A 31 12.36 -2.13 1.38
C GLY A 31 13.36 -2.34 2.52
N ARG A 32 14.44 -1.54 2.53
CA ARG A 32 15.38 -1.56 3.65
C ARG A 32 14.66 -0.95 4.88
N PRO A 33 14.70 -1.60 6.07
CA PRO A 33 14.26 -0.96 7.30
C PRO A 33 14.98 0.38 7.49
N SER A 34 14.23 1.44 7.75
CA SER A 34 14.77 2.80 7.87
C SER A 34 13.89 3.67 8.76
N THR A 35 14.40 4.86 9.11
CA THR A 35 13.67 5.93 9.79
C THR A 35 13.30 7.05 8.81
N VAL A 36 12.36 7.91 9.18
CA VAL A 36 12.01 9.12 8.39
C VAL A 36 13.24 10.00 8.20
N ALA A 37 14.07 10.19 9.23
CA ALA A 37 15.30 10.97 9.12
C ALA A 37 16.23 10.41 8.04
N GLU A 38 16.52 9.11 8.06
CA GLU A 38 17.35 8.46 7.04
C GLU A 38 16.72 8.53 5.63
N ALA A 39 15.40 8.33 5.52
CA ALA A 39 14.69 8.34 4.25
C ALA A 39 14.79 9.70 3.50
N ARG A 40 15.13 10.79 4.20
CA ARG A 40 15.38 12.10 3.58
C ARG A 40 16.67 12.14 2.76
N ASP A 41 17.65 11.34 3.12
CA ASP A 41 19.01 11.37 2.55
C ASP A 41 19.28 10.20 1.60
N VAL A 42 18.47 9.13 1.68
CA VAL A 42 18.58 7.98 0.78
C VAL A 42 18.46 8.40 -0.70
N ARG A 43 19.09 7.67 -1.62
CA ARG A 43 18.99 7.94 -3.07
C ARG A 43 17.54 7.81 -3.56
N LEU A 44 17.11 8.72 -4.45
CA LEU A 44 15.82 8.59 -5.14
C LEU A 44 15.72 7.25 -5.89
N GLY A 45 14.52 6.66 -5.92
CA GLY A 45 14.26 5.33 -6.47
C GLY A 45 14.58 4.17 -5.51
N SER A 46 15.10 4.46 -4.32
CA SER A 46 15.35 3.41 -3.32
C SER A 46 14.06 3.04 -2.60
N TYR A 47 13.93 1.76 -2.23
CA TYR A 47 12.80 1.28 -1.44
C TYR A 47 13.15 1.28 0.04
N VAL A 48 12.25 1.83 0.86
CA VAL A 48 12.36 1.89 2.31
C VAL A 48 11.15 1.24 2.96
N THR A 49 11.35 0.71 4.17
CA THR A 49 10.28 0.27 5.05
C THR A 49 10.30 1.12 6.31
N LEU A 50 9.21 1.84 6.57
CA LEU A 50 9.03 2.75 7.70
C LEU A 50 7.90 2.25 8.60
N THR A 51 8.03 2.45 9.91
CA THR A 51 6.99 2.13 10.90
C THR A 51 6.65 3.37 11.72
N GLY A 52 5.36 3.70 11.83
CA GLY A 52 4.91 4.97 12.38
C GLY A 52 3.41 5.18 12.18
N HIS A 53 2.97 6.43 12.04
CA HIS A 53 1.55 6.80 12.01
C HIS A 53 1.23 7.72 10.83
N ILE A 54 0.03 7.58 10.26
CA ILE A 54 -0.52 8.55 9.29
C ILE A 54 -1.30 9.61 10.07
N VAL A 55 -0.70 10.79 10.22
CA VAL A 55 -1.18 11.80 11.19
C VAL A 55 -2.01 12.92 10.56
N ASN A 56 -1.95 13.10 9.24
CA ASN A 56 -2.71 14.14 8.55
C ASN A 56 -2.99 13.79 7.08
N HIS A 57 -4.15 14.17 6.57
CA HIS A 57 -4.46 14.17 5.13
C HIS A 57 -4.16 15.55 4.55
N GLN A 58 -3.24 15.64 3.60
CA GLN A 58 -2.85 16.93 3.02
C GLN A 58 -3.77 17.30 1.85
N ARG A 59 -3.84 16.44 0.83
CA ARG A 59 -4.69 16.58 -0.37
C ARG A 59 -4.62 15.31 -1.20
N SER A 60 -5.66 14.98 -1.96
CA SER A 60 -5.68 13.83 -2.87
C SER A 60 -5.11 12.56 -2.20
N ASP A 61 -4.05 11.97 -2.75
CA ASP A 61 -3.41 10.77 -2.21
C ASP A 61 -2.22 11.10 -1.30
N TYR A 62 -1.99 12.37 -0.97
CA TYR A 62 -0.88 12.81 -0.12
C TYR A 62 -1.28 12.96 1.35
N PHE A 63 -0.48 12.34 2.22
CA PHE A 63 -0.64 12.33 3.66
C PHE A 63 0.69 12.68 4.35
N THR A 64 0.61 13.01 5.64
CA THR A 64 1.79 13.12 6.51
C THR A 64 1.95 11.81 7.28
N PHE A 65 3.12 11.19 7.14
CA PHE A 65 3.57 10.08 7.97
C PHE A 65 4.55 10.58 9.03
N ARG A 66 4.47 10.04 10.24
CA ARG A 66 5.36 10.38 11.36
C ARG A 66 5.93 9.13 12.02
N ASP A 67 7.23 9.14 12.26
CA ASP A 67 7.89 8.28 13.25
C ASP A 67 8.62 9.14 14.30
N ASP A 68 9.37 8.49 15.20
CA ASP A 68 10.09 9.18 16.29
C ASP A 68 11.21 10.11 15.80
N THR A 69 11.62 10.00 14.54
CA THR A 69 12.70 10.79 13.93
C THR A 69 12.19 11.96 13.09
N GLY A 70 10.87 12.01 12.82
CA GLY A 70 10.22 13.16 12.21
C GLY A 70 9.07 12.81 11.27
N GLU A 71 8.72 13.76 10.41
CA GLU A 71 7.56 13.66 9.51
C GLU A 71 7.93 13.70 8.03
N ILE A 72 7.37 12.83 7.21
CA ILE A 72 7.55 12.85 5.77
C ILE A 72 6.21 12.76 5.04
N ARG A 73 6.14 13.42 3.88
CA ARG A 73 5.00 13.29 2.99
C ARG A 73 5.01 11.91 2.36
N VAL A 74 3.86 11.27 2.31
CA VAL A 74 3.65 9.96 1.67
C VAL A 74 2.51 10.05 0.68
N GLU A 75 2.62 9.32 -0.43
CA GLU A 75 1.56 9.15 -1.42
C GLU A 75 0.98 7.74 -1.27
N ILE A 76 -0.31 7.65 -0.90
CA ILE A 76 -1.02 6.40 -0.64
C ILE A 76 -2.27 6.36 -1.52
N SER A 77 -2.18 5.62 -2.62
CA SER A 77 -3.32 5.44 -3.51
C SER A 77 -4.43 4.64 -2.85
N SER A 78 -5.68 4.85 -3.30
CA SER A 78 -6.88 4.21 -2.75
C SER A 78 -6.77 2.69 -2.60
N GLY A 79 -6.10 2.02 -3.55
CA GLY A 79 -5.88 0.57 -3.54
C GLY A 79 -4.98 0.06 -2.41
N VAL A 80 -4.01 0.87 -1.96
CA VAL A 80 -3.06 0.48 -0.90
C VAL A 80 -3.76 0.32 0.44
N TRP A 81 -4.79 1.13 0.72
CA TRP A 81 -5.58 1.04 1.96
C TRP A 81 -6.31 -0.30 2.11
N GLY A 82 -6.66 -0.97 1.00
CA GLY A 82 -7.33 -2.26 1.00
C GLY A 82 -8.55 -2.35 1.94
N GLY A 83 -9.37 -1.29 1.97
CA GLY A 83 -10.58 -1.20 2.79
C GLY A 83 -10.37 -0.99 4.30
N ARG A 84 -9.11 -0.87 4.76
CA ARG A 84 -8.79 -0.65 6.18
C ARG A 84 -9.07 0.80 6.58
N LYS A 85 -9.59 0.99 7.79
CA LYS A 85 -9.68 2.30 8.43
C LYS A 85 -8.41 2.53 9.24
N VAL A 86 -7.63 3.54 8.84
CA VAL A 86 -6.39 3.94 9.52
C VAL A 86 -6.59 5.35 10.04
N GLY A 87 -6.45 5.52 11.35
CA GLY A 87 -6.50 6.82 12.02
C GLY A 87 -5.11 7.28 12.48
N PRO A 88 -5.01 8.48 13.07
CA PRO A 88 -3.73 9.03 13.55
C PRO A 88 -3.10 8.21 14.69
N GLU A 89 -3.89 7.46 15.46
CA GLU A 89 -3.43 6.56 16.52
C GLU A 89 -3.12 5.15 16.01
N THR A 90 -3.39 4.86 14.74
CA THR A 90 -3.13 3.54 14.15
C THR A 90 -1.67 3.45 13.74
N GLN A 91 -0.91 2.58 14.40
CA GLN A 91 0.44 2.29 13.97
C GLN A 91 0.40 1.46 12.68
N VAL A 92 1.21 1.86 11.71
CA VAL A 92 1.31 1.21 10.41
C VAL A 92 2.76 0.97 10.06
N ARG A 93 2.99 -0.04 9.22
CA ARG A 93 4.23 -0.25 8.51
C ARG A 93 3.98 -0.07 7.03
N LEU A 94 4.74 0.82 6.42
CA LEU A 94 4.68 1.07 4.98
C LEU A 94 5.97 0.62 4.30
N MET A 95 5.85 0.09 3.09
CA MET A 95 6.96 -0.05 2.16
C MET A 95 6.70 0.87 0.99
N GLY A 96 7.69 1.67 0.61
CA GLY A 96 7.55 2.58 -0.51
C GLY A 96 8.86 3.01 -1.13
N GLU A 97 8.74 3.60 -2.30
CA GLU A 97 9.86 4.15 -3.06
C GLU A 97 10.07 5.61 -2.65
N VAL A 98 11.33 5.98 -2.42
CA VAL A 98 11.67 7.37 -2.12
C VAL A 98 11.75 8.16 -3.43
N ASP A 99 10.89 9.17 -3.58
CA ASP A 99 10.74 9.91 -4.82
C ASP A 99 10.69 11.43 -4.56
N ARG A 100 10.70 12.23 -5.63
CA ARG A 100 10.66 13.69 -5.59
C ARG A 100 9.68 14.24 -6.61
N GLY A 101 8.75 15.04 -6.11
CA GLY A 101 7.83 15.83 -6.93
C GLY A 101 8.06 17.33 -6.78
N PRO A 102 7.19 18.17 -7.36
CA PRO A 102 7.29 19.63 -7.26
C PRO A 102 7.26 20.16 -5.82
N ALA A 103 6.53 19.47 -4.92
CA ALA A 103 6.47 19.80 -3.49
C ALA A 103 7.56 19.10 -2.65
N GLY A 104 8.66 18.69 -3.29
CA GLY A 104 9.80 18.07 -2.63
C GLY A 104 9.71 16.55 -2.52
N ARG A 105 10.54 15.99 -1.64
CA ARG A 105 10.65 14.54 -1.43
C ARG A 105 9.40 13.96 -0.78
N TYR A 106 9.06 12.73 -1.16
CA TYR A 106 7.95 11.96 -0.59
C TYR A 106 8.22 10.46 -0.71
N ILE A 107 7.42 9.65 -0.04
CA ILE A 107 7.44 8.19 -0.20
C ILE A 107 6.22 7.77 -1.02
N TRP A 108 6.43 7.16 -2.18
CA TRP A 108 5.35 6.52 -2.95
C TRP A 108 5.08 5.13 -2.38
N VAL A 109 3.98 4.99 -1.64
CA VAL A 109 3.67 3.78 -0.87
C VAL A 109 3.17 2.68 -1.79
N LYS A 110 3.78 1.50 -1.67
CA LYS A 110 3.40 0.28 -2.41
C LYS A 110 2.57 -0.67 -1.55
N THR A 111 2.92 -0.80 -0.27
CA THR A 111 2.18 -1.61 0.71
C THR A 111 2.02 -0.86 2.02
N LEU A 112 0.91 -1.14 2.71
CA LEU A 112 0.59 -0.62 4.03
C LEU A 112 -0.04 -1.72 4.87
N ASP A 113 0.65 -2.07 5.95
CA ASP A 113 0.17 -3.02 6.96
C ASP A 113 -0.20 -2.25 8.22
N VAL A 114 -1.35 -2.60 8.81
CA VAL A 114 -1.73 -2.13 10.15
C VAL A 114 -1.06 -3.05 11.17
N LEU A 115 -0.47 -2.47 12.21
CA LEU A 115 0.22 -3.20 13.28
C LEU A 115 -0.67 -3.37 14.52
#